data_AF-A0A3Q2C8B5-F1
#
_entry.id   AF-A0A3Q2C8B5-F1
#
_cell.length_a   1.000
_cell.length_b   1.000
_cell.length_c   1.000
_cell.angle_alpha   90.00
_cell.angle_beta   90.00
_cell.angle_gamma   90.00
#
_symmetry.space_group_name_H-M   'P 1'
#
loop_
_entity.id
_entity.type
_entity.pdbx_description
1 polymer ?
#
loop_
_entity_poly.entity_id
_entity_poly.type
_entity_poly.pdbx_seq_one_letter_code
_entity_poly.pdbx_strand_id
1 'polypeptide(L)'
;MTRVGSPLVTAAAEATSLAPAVIDNWIGNHRRCLKRSVPRKPKKKIYTRDLSAYNLFCRELLQNKGNLKDVTQKWSSLGEAQRKKYAEEAAALKAQGKEDCLSPEMRTLKVKKHLKQLKLEVSSLEMLGVDTAVLLFDHQKPNLEVWELSSKGAASFLASKDTLSSFALHFKGRSSFASPTKHPADDVIKKVQEIFNKKYNEAGGRGRLPYQSLQNQSIVINASGLPGGLTLKKPSHYGRKQLEDILKAAEQISFQIVGLDSAADTPVHTF
;
A
#
# COMPACT_ATOMS: atom_id res chain seq x y z
N MET A 1 26.60 13.39 49.37
CA MET A 1 25.31 14.13 49.44
C MET A 1 24.34 13.60 48.38
N THR A 2 23.39 12.73 48.72
CA THR A 2 22.57 12.03 47.71
C THR A 2 21.06 12.14 47.88
N ARG A 3 20.56 12.94 48.83
CA ARG A 3 19.12 13.21 49.01
C ARG A 3 18.84 14.68 49.32
N VAL A 4 17.79 15.20 48.68
CA VAL A 4 17.18 16.51 48.96
C VAL A 4 16.61 16.47 50.38
N GLY A 5 16.83 17.52 51.17
CA GLY A 5 16.43 17.59 52.58
C GLY A 5 17.27 16.75 53.55
N SER A 6 18.50 16.38 53.17
CA SER A 6 19.43 15.72 54.10
C SER A 6 19.96 16.71 55.16
N PRO A 7 20.25 16.28 56.39
CA PRO A 7 20.81 17.15 57.44
C PRO A 7 22.18 17.77 57.05
N LEU A 8 22.83 17.23 56.02
CA LEU A 8 24.06 17.75 55.45
C LEU A 8 23.86 19.01 54.58
N VAL A 9 22.61 19.35 54.22
CA VAL A 9 22.31 20.57 53.44
C VAL A 9 22.51 21.82 54.29
N THR A 10 22.18 21.76 55.58
CA THR A 10 22.39 22.87 56.53
C THR A 10 23.88 23.14 56.73
N ALA A 11 24.68 22.09 56.93
CA ALA A 11 26.14 22.21 57.03
C ALA A 11 26.78 22.75 55.73
N ALA A 12 26.23 22.39 54.56
CA ALA A 12 26.67 22.93 53.29
C ALA A 12 26.27 24.40 53.09
N ALA A 13 25.09 24.80 53.58
CA ALA A 13 24.62 26.18 53.54
C ALA A 13 25.51 27.09 54.38
N GLU A 14 25.92 26.63 55.56
CA GLU A 14 26.87 27.34 56.42
C GLU A 14 28.26 27.46 55.78
N ALA A 15 28.77 26.40 55.15
CA ALA A 15 30.09 26.41 54.52
C ALA A 15 30.14 27.23 53.21
N THR A 16 29.03 27.37 52.50
CA THR A 16 28.96 28.05 51.19
C THR A 16 28.30 29.41 51.24
N SER A 17 27.75 29.81 52.39
CA SER A 17 26.91 31.02 52.56
C SER A 17 25.75 31.09 51.56
N LEU A 18 25.28 29.94 51.07
CA LEU A 18 24.15 29.84 50.15
C LEU A 18 22.92 29.35 50.90
N ALA A 19 21.75 29.86 50.51
CA ALA A 19 20.49 29.42 51.10
C ALA A 19 20.27 27.91 50.87
N PRO A 20 19.80 27.16 51.89
CA PRO A 20 19.55 25.70 51.79
C PRO A 20 18.72 25.29 50.57
N ALA A 21 17.74 26.12 50.20
CA ALA A 21 16.89 25.89 49.02
C ALA A 21 17.66 25.88 47.69
N VAL A 22 18.71 26.69 47.57
CA VAL A 22 19.57 26.75 46.36
C VAL A 22 20.39 25.46 46.25
N ILE A 23 20.91 24.97 47.37
CA ILE A 23 21.68 23.74 47.45
C ILE A 23 20.78 22.53 47.14
N ASP A 24 19.57 22.48 47.69
CA ASP A 24 18.60 21.43 47.38
C ASP A 24 18.19 21.44 45.89
N ASN A 25 18.01 22.63 45.31
CA ASN A 25 17.68 22.76 43.90
C ASN A 25 18.87 22.33 43.02
N TRP A 26 20.10 22.65 43.41
CA TRP A 26 21.32 22.20 42.74
C TRP A 26 21.48 20.68 42.82
N ILE A 27 21.29 20.06 44.00
CA ILE A 27 21.29 18.59 44.19
C ILE A 27 20.20 17.96 43.31
N GLY A 28 19.00 18.53 43.31
CA GLY A 28 17.89 18.09 42.48
C GLY A 28 18.18 18.19 40.98
N ASN A 29 18.85 19.25 40.54
CA ASN A 29 19.23 19.46 39.15
C ASN A 29 20.38 18.53 38.71
N HIS A 30 21.41 18.40 39.55
CA HIS A 30 22.53 17.48 39.36
C HIS A 30 22.05 16.02 39.24
N ARG A 31 21.08 15.63 40.07
CA ARG A 31 20.45 14.30 40.01
C ARG A 31 19.60 14.10 38.75
N ARG A 32 18.92 15.15 38.28
CA ARG A 32 18.20 15.14 37.00
C ARG A 32 19.15 14.98 35.80
N CYS A 33 20.34 15.59 35.84
CA CYS A 33 21.39 15.39 34.85
C CYS A 33 21.98 13.97 34.89
N LEU A 34 22.25 13.42 36.07
CA LEU A 34 22.77 12.04 36.21
C LEU A 34 21.79 10.96 35.74
N LYS A 35 20.47 11.19 35.89
CA LYS A 35 19.43 10.28 35.37
C LYS A 35 19.17 10.43 33.86
N ARG A 36 19.87 11.35 33.18
CA ARG A 36 19.69 11.64 31.76
C ARG A 36 20.51 10.69 30.87
N SER A 37 20.41 9.39 31.12
CA SER A 37 20.98 8.32 30.26
C SER A 37 19.94 7.57 29.43
N VAL A 38 18.68 8.02 29.42
CA VAL A 38 17.70 7.59 28.41
C VAL A 38 16.96 8.82 27.90
N PRO A 39 17.04 9.16 26.62
CA PRO A 39 16.12 10.14 26.06
C PRO A 39 14.73 9.53 26.16
N ARG A 40 13.92 10.02 27.10
CA ARG A 40 12.47 9.77 27.09
C ARG A 40 11.98 10.38 25.78
N LYS A 41 11.89 9.55 24.73
CA LYS A 41 11.23 9.90 23.47
C LYS A 41 9.92 10.57 23.89
N PRO A 42 9.57 11.80 23.43
CA PRO A 42 8.22 12.27 23.61
C PRO A 42 7.37 11.15 23.02
N LYS A 43 6.50 10.55 23.82
CA LYS A 43 5.43 9.70 23.28
C LYS A 43 4.63 10.66 22.41
N LYS A 44 5.04 10.84 21.17
CA LYS A 44 4.19 11.34 20.10
C LYS A 44 3.15 10.24 20.03
N LYS A 45 2.10 10.38 20.85
CA LYS A 45 0.85 9.65 20.68
C LYS A 45 0.60 9.81 19.21
N ILE A 46 0.79 8.72 18.48
CA ILE A 46 0.34 8.65 17.11
C ILE A 46 -1.15 8.84 17.30
N TYR A 47 -1.62 10.06 17.06
CA TYR A 47 -3.02 10.28 16.83
C TYR A 47 -3.22 9.63 15.46
N THR A 48 -3.42 8.31 15.44
CA THR A 48 -4.38 7.71 14.52
C THR A 48 -5.65 8.44 14.88
N ARG A 49 -5.86 9.58 14.22
CA ARG A 49 -7.03 10.41 14.43
C ARG A 49 -8.17 9.58 13.92
N ASP A 50 -8.71 8.71 14.77
CA ASP A 50 -9.96 8.06 14.50
C ASP A 50 -10.93 9.18 14.14
N LEU A 51 -11.65 9.02 13.02
CA LEU A 51 -12.68 9.98 12.63
C LEU A 51 -13.74 10.01 13.76
N SER A 52 -13.58 10.87 14.75
CA SER A 52 -14.61 11.12 15.74
C SER A 52 -15.63 12.07 15.12
N ALA A 53 -16.88 12.01 15.61
CA ALA A 53 -17.92 12.99 15.29
C ALA A 53 -17.39 14.43 15.41
N TYR A 54 -16.61 14.69 16.47
CA TYR A 54 -15.94 15.97 16.70
C TYR A 54 -14.90 16.28 15.62
N ASN A 55 -14.11 15.29 15.19
CA ASN A 55 -13.06 15.47 14.19
C ASN A 55 -13.63 15.76 12.80
N LEU A 56 -14.80 15.19 12.49
CA LEU A 56 -15.54 15.43 11.26
C LEU A 56 -16.14 16.84 11.26
N PHE A 57 -16.79 17.23 12.35
CA PHE A 57 -17.29 18.58 12.55
C PHE A 57 -16.20 19.65 12.46
N CYS A 58 -15.05 19.43 13.10
CA CYS A 58 -13.91 20.33 12.99
C CYS A 58 -13.49 20.54 11.52
N ARG A 59 -13.52 19.48 10.71
CA ARG A 59 -13.12 19.53 9.30
C ARG A 59 -14.12 20.35 8.48
N GLU A 60 -15.41 20.12 8.66
CA GLU A 60 -16.46 20.87 7.97
C GLU A 60 -16.44 22.35 8.37
N LEU A 61 -16.26 22.64 9.67
CA LEU A 61 -16.18 24.01 10.15
C LEU A 61 -14.97 24.76 9.54
N LEU A 62 -13.82 24.09 9.45
CA LEU A 62 -12.61 24.67 8.85
C LEU A 62 -12.72 24.81 7.32
N GLN A 63 -13.44 23.91 6.64
CA GLN A 63 -13.74 24.03 5.21
C GLN A 63 -14.65 25.24 4.92
N ASN A 64 -15.58 25.54 5.83
CA ASN A 64 -16.49 26.67 5.73
C ASN A 64 -15.90 27.99 6.27
N LYS A 65 -14.55 28.15 6.26
CA LYS A 65 -13.81 29.32 6.79
C LYS A 65 -14.08 29.66 8.26
N GLY A 66 -14.47 28.68 9.07
CA GLY A 66 -14.67 28.86 10.51
C GLY A 66 -13.36 28.94 11.30
N ASN A 67 -13.40 29.63 12.44
CA ASN A 67 -12.25 29.80 13.34
C ASN A 67 -12.13 28.62 14.32
N LEU A 68 -10.92 28.10 14.52
CA LEU A 68 -10.63 26.98 15.44
C LEU A 68 -10.97 27.33 16.89
N LYS A 69 -10.89 28.62 17.26
CA LYS A 69 -11.19 29.10 18.62
C LYS A 69 -12.66 28.90 19.02
N ASP A 70 -13.57 28.93 18.05
CA ASP A 70 -15.02 28.86 18.29
C ASP A 70 -15.56 27.44 18.18
N VAL A 71 -14.73 26.46 17.77
CA VAL A 71 -15.12 25.06 17.54
C VAL A 71 -15.72 24.45 18.79
N THR A 72 -15.10 24.66 19.96
CA THR A 72 -15.55 24.06 21.22
C THR A 72 -16.91 24.59 21.64
N GLN A 73 -17.14 25.90 21.47
CA GLN A 73 -18.42 26.54 21.78
C GLN A 73 -19.50 26.08 20.80
N LYS A 74 -19.20 26.08 19.50
CA LYS A 74 -20.14 25.64 18.46
C LYS A 74 -20.50 24.16 18.59
N TRP A 75 -19.53 23.30 18.91
CA TRP A 75 -19.78 21.89 19.20
C TRP A 75 -20.67 21.70 20.43
N SER A 76 -20.46 22.53 21.46
CA SER A 76 -21.25 22.52 22.69
C SER A 76 -22.70 22.99 22.46
N SER A 77 -22.93 23.91 21.52
CA SER A 77 -24.26 24.39 21.13
C SER A 77 -25.00 23.49 20.14
N LEU A 78 -24.33 22.49 19.53
CA LEU A 78 -25.01 21.51 18.67
C LEU A 78 -26.00 20.67 19.48
N GLY A 79 -27.23 20.57 18.99
CA GLY A 79 -28.24 19.67 19.56
C GLY A 79 -27.84 18.20 19.42
N GLU A 80 -28.44 17.33 20.25
CA GLU A 80 -28.15 15.90 20.28
C GLU A 80 -28.35 15.21 18.92
N ALA A 81 -29.36 15.63 18.15
CA ALA A 81 -29.63 15.13 16.81
C ALA A 81 -28.47 15.40 15.83
N GLN A 82 -27.86 16.58 15.87
CA GLN A 82 -26.74 16.93 15.01
C GLN A 82 -25.46 16.19 15.42
N ARG A 83 -25.21 16.05 16.73
CA ARG A 83 -24.08 15.25 17.22
C ARG A 83 -24.22 13.78 16.83
N LYS A 84 -25.43 13.23 16.88
CA LYS A 84 -25.73 11.86 16.45
C LYS A 84 -25.49 11.69 14.95
N LYS A 85 -25.92 12.66 14.12
CA LYS A 85 -25.62 12.69 12.67
C LYS A 85 -24.11 12.64 12.41
N TYR A 86 -23.32 13.49 13.06
CA TYR A 86 -21.85 13.47 12.92
C TYR A 86 -21.23 12.16 13.41
N ALA A 87 -21.80 11.52 14.43
CA ALA A 87 -21.34 10.24 14.93
C ALA A 87 -21.62 9.09 13.95
N GLU A 88 -22.81 9.06 13.35
CA GLU A 88 -23.20 8.10 12.32
C GLU A 88 -22.37 8.28 11.04
N GLU A 89 -22.17 9.52 10.58
CA GLU A 89 -21.34 9.82 9.42
C GLU A 89 -19.86 9.46 9.67
N ALA A 90 -19.34 9.77 10.86
CA ALA A 90 -18.01 9.37 11.26
C ALA A 90 -17.85 7.85 11.37
N ALA A 91 -18.89 7.13 11.81
CA ALA A 91 -18.92 5.68 11.84
C ALA A 91 -18.98 5.07 10.44
N ALA A 92 -19.78 5.63 9.54
CA ALA A 92 -19.88 5.22 8.14
C ALA A 92 -18.55 5.42 7.40
N LEU A 93 -17.90 6.58 7.57
CA LEU A 93 -16.59 6.86 6.98
C LEU A 93 -15.48 5.97 7.57
N LYS A 94 -15.59 5.56 8.84
CA LYS A 94 -14.69 4.55 9.42
C LYS A 94 -14.94 3.17 8.83
N ALA A 95 -16.20 2.77 8.64
CA ALA A 95 -16.55 1.50 8.04
C ALA A 95 -16.04 1.43 6.59
N GLN A 96 -16.27 2.50 5.82
CA GLN A 96 -15.79 2.64 4.43
C GLN A 96 -14.25 2.70 4.35
N GLY A 97 -13.60 3.49 5.21
CA GLY A 97 -12.13 3.57 5.28
C GLY A 97 -11.44 2.30 5.81
N LYS A 98 -12.20 1.34 6.36
CA LYS A 98 -11.71 0.00 6.74
C LYS A 98 -11.75 -0.98 5.56
N GLU A 99 -12.58 -0.73 4.55
CA GLU A 99 -12.75 -1.56 3.34
C GLU A 99 -12.02 -1.00 2.10
N ASP A 100 -11.74 0.30 2.09
CA ASP A 100 -10.99 0.93 1.01
C ASP A 100 -9.49 0.70 1.15
N CYS A 101 -8.90 0.14 0.08
CA CYS A 101 -7.47 0.22 -0.20
C CYS A 101 -6.99 1.63 0.17
N LEU A 102 -6.04 1.74 1.10
CA LEU A 102 -5.40 3.01 1.44
C LEU A 102 -5.09 3.74 0.13
N SER A 103 -5.64 4.96 -0.04
CA SER A 103 -5.31 5.81 -1.18
C SER A 103 -3.79 5.82 -1.37
N PRO A 104 -3.28 5.73 -2.62
CA PRO A 104 -1.84 5.67 -2.89
C PRO A 104 -1.05 6.72 -2.13
N GLU A 105 -1.58 7.94 -2.04
CA GLU A 105 -0.98 9.05 -1.31
C GLU A 105 -0.89 8.77 0.20
N MET A 106 -1.98 8.31 0.82
CA MET A 106 -2.03 7.95 2.24
C MET A 106 -1.08 6.80 2.58
N ARG A 107 -0.98 5.81 1.69
CA ARG A 107 -0.02 4.72 1.81
C ARG A 107 1.41 5.24 1.81
N THR A 108 1.79 6.10 0.86
CA THR A 108 3.15 6.66 0.82
C THR A 108 3.50 7.45 2.07
N LEU A 109 2.54 8.22 2.62
CA LEU A 109 2.72 8.95 3.88
C LEU A 109 2.93 8.01 5.06
N LYS A 110 2.18 6.90 5.12
CA LYS A 110 2.32 5.89 6.18
C LYS A 110 3.66 5.16 6.09
N VAL A 111 4.10 4.78 4.88
CA VAL A 111 5.42 4.19 4.63
C VAL A 111 6.52 5.15 5.05
N LYS A 112 6.48 6.42 4.62
CA LYS A 112 7.44 7.45 5.02
C LYS A 112 7.51 7.64 6.53
N LYS A 113 6.36 7.59 7.22
CA LYS A 113 6.30 7.66 8.69
C LYS A 113 7.02 6.49 9.34
N HIS A 114 6.75 5.26 8.92
CA HIS A 114 7.41 4.07 9.47
C HIS A 114 8.91 4.07 9.16
N LEU A 115 9.31 4.50 7.97
CA LEU A 115 10.72 4.63 7.61
C LEU A 115 11.45 5.62 8.53
N LYS A 116 10.83 6.76 8.84
CA LYS A 116 11.39 7.72 9.80
C LYS A 116 11.55 7.11 11.20
N GLN A 117 10.61 6.26 11.62
CA GLN A 117 10.71 5.56 12.91
C GLN A 117 11.83 4.53 12.91
N LEU A 118 11.95 3.71 11.85
CA LEU A 118 13.03 2.76 11.68
C LEU A 118 14.39 3.44 11.67
N LYS A 119 14.54 4.58 10.97
CA LYS A 119 15.78 5.36 10.97
C LYS A 119 16.20 5.79 12.37
N LEU A 120 15.25 6.28 13.18
CA LEU A 120 15.51 6.65 14.57
C LEU A 120 15.93 5.44 15.42
N GLU A 121 15.35 4.28 15.16
CA GLU A 121 15.69 3.05 15.88
C GLU A 121 17.06 2.51 15.50
N VAL A 122 17.40 2.48 14.20
CA VAL A 122 18.72 2.11 13.69
C VAL A 122 19.80 3.00 14.31
N SER A 123 19.59 4.32 14.37
CA SER A 123 20.52 5.22 15.06
C SER A 123 20.62 4.94 16.57
N SER A 124 19.53 4.54 17.22
CA SER A 124 19.55 4.18 18.64
C SER A 124 20.34 2.89 18.89
N LEU A 125 20.25 1.91 17.98
CA LEU A 125 20.99 0.65 18.06
C LEU A 125 22.48 0.87 17.77
N GLU A 126 22.82 1.74 16.82
CA GLU A 126 24.20 2.12 16.53
C GLU A 126 24.88 2.77 17.75
N MET A 127 24.16 3.61 18.49
CA MET A 127 24.65 4.19 19.76
C MET A 127 24.92 3.14 20.86
N LEU A 128 24.31 1.95 20.75
CA LEU A 128 24.55 0.82 21.63
C LEU A 128 25.63 -0.13 21.09
N GLY A 129 26.28 0.23 19.97
CA GLY A 129 27.33 -0.57 19.34
C GLY A 129 26.82 -1.71 18.46
N VAL A 130 25.55 -1.69 18.07
CA VAL A 130 24.94 -2.72 17.21
C VAL A 130 24.87 -2.22 15.77
N ASP A 131 25.56 -2.91 14.87
CA ASP A 131 25.42 -2.68 13.44
C ASP A 131 24.10 -3.26 12.92
N THR A 132 23.30 -2.41 12.25
CA THR A 132 21.95 -2.76 11.82
C THR A 132 21.74 -2.34 10.37
N ALA A 133 21.21 -3.23 9.55
CA ALA A 133 20.76 -2.96 8.19
C ALA A 133 19.29 -3.34 8.01
N VAL A 134 18.52 -2.48 7.34
CA VAL A 134 17.12 -2.69 7.01
C VAL A 134 16.93 -2.43 5.52
N LEU A 135 16.45 -3.44 4.79
CA LEU A 135 16.11 -3.36 3.37
C LEU A 135 14.59 -3.47 3.22
N LEU A 136 13.99 -2.58 2.44
CA LEU A 136 12.56 -2.58 2.17
C LEU A 136 12.30 -2.61 0.66
N PHE A 137 11.35 -3.42 0.22
CA PHE A 137 10.90 -3.51 -1.17
C PHE A 137 9.42 -3.14 -1.27
N ASP A 138 9.07 -2.19 -2.15
CA ASP A 138 7.68 -1.76 -2.36
C ASP A 138 7.07 -2.48 -3.57
N HIS A 139 6.23 -3.49 -3.31
CA HIS A 139 5.51 -4.25 -4.34
C HIS A 139 4.53 -3.44 -5.20
N GLN A 140 4.15 -2.22 -4.82
CA GLN A 140 3.25 -1.39 -5.63
C GLN A 140 3.99 -0.32 -6.43
N LYS A 141 5.31 -0.18 -6.28
CA LYS A 141 6.11 0.67 -7.15
C LYS A 141 6.72 -0.19 -8.27
N PRO A 142 6.54 0.20 -9.54
CA PRO A 142 7.09 -0.56 -10.67
C PRO A 142 8.62 -0.44 -10.80
N ASN A 143 9.25 0.56 -10.15
CA ASN A 143 10.63 0.96 -10.41
C ASN A 143 11.72 0.16 -9.66
N LEU A 144 11.39 -0.98 -9.03
CA LEU A 144 12.39 -1.84 -8.36
C LEU A 144 13.23 -1.13 -7.28
N GLU A 145 12.80 0.02 -6.77
CA GLU A 145 13.53 0.78 -5.75
C GLU A 145 13.51 0.06 -4.40
N VAL A 146 14.66 -0.49 -3.99
CA VAL A 146 14.90 -0.96 -2.62
C VAL A 146 15.27 0.25 -1.75
N TRP A 147 14.60 0.40 -0.61
CA TRP A 147 14.93 1.44 0.36
C TRP A 147 15.87 0.83 1.39
N GLU A 148 17.03 1.45 1.56
CA GLU A 148 18.05 1.03 2.54
C GLU A 148 18.07 2.00 3.74
N LEU A 149 18.13 1.43 4.93
CA LEU A 149 18.49 2.12 6.16
C LEU A 149 19.55 1.29 6.88
N SER A 150 20.75 1.82 7.07
CA SER A 150 21.85 1.10 7.69
C SER A 150 22.63 1.98 8.68
N SER A 151 23.25 1.35 9.68
CA SER A 151 24.31 1.96 10.48
C SER A 151 25.56 2.16 9.62
N LYS A 152 26.53 2.95 10.08
CA LYS A 152 27.75 3.19 9.30
C LYS A 152 28.52 1.91 8.98
N GLY A 153 28.64 0.99 9.94
CA GLY A 153 29.32 -0.30 9.73
C GLY A 153 28.56 -1.22 8.78
N ALA A 154 27.23 -1.31 8.93
CA ALA A 154 26.38 -2.12 8.06
C ALA A 154 26.27 -1.56 6.62
N ALA A 155 26.35 -0.24 6.44
CA ALA A 155 26.34 0.40 5.12
C ALA A 155 27.56 -0.03 4.28
N SER A 156 28.75 -0.06 4.88
CA SER A 156 29.95 -0.54 4.19
C SER A 156 29.84 -2.00 3.76
N PHE A 157 29.20 -2.84 4.58
CA PHE A 157 28.92 -4.24 4.21
C PHE A 157 27.98 -4.33 3.01
N LEU A 158 26.87 -3.60 3.03
CA LEU A 158 25.87 -3.59 1.95
C LEU A 158 26.40 -3.01 0.64
N ALA A 159 27.35 -2.07 0.69
CA ALA A 159 28.00 -1.55 -0.51
C ALA A 159 29.01 -2.54 -1.11
N SER A 160 29.65 -3.37 -0.29
CA SER A 160 30.69 -4.30 -0.75
C SER A 160 30.15 -5.57 -1.42
N LYS A 161 28.98 -6.04 -0.98
CA LYS A 161 28.29 -7.20 -1.55
C LYS A 161 27.08 -6.68 -2.29
N ASP A 162 26.87 -7.07 -3.54
CA ASP A 162 25.71 -6.70 -4.40
C ASP A 162 24.36 -7.22 -3.85
N THR A 163 24.09 -6.88 -2.59
CA THR A 163 23.06 -7.40 -1.72
C THR A 163 21.74 -6.73 -2.04
N LEU A 164 21.79 -5.45 -2.41
CA LEU A 164 20.61 -4.69 -2.86
C LEU A 164 20.03 -5.28 -4.13
N SER A 165 20.87 -5.56 -5.14
CA SER A 165 20.41 -6.16 -6.40
C SER A 165 19.90 -7.58 -6.17
N SER A 166 20.62 -8.39 -5.39
CA SER A 166 20.18 -9.74 -5.03
C SER A 166 18.84 -9.75 -4.28
N PHE A 167 18.66 -8.81 -3.35
CA PHE A 167 17.41 -8.64 -2.60
C PHE A 167 16.27 -8.20 -3.52
N ALA A 168 16.50 -7.21 -4.40
CA ALA A 168 15.51 -6.78 -5.40
C ALA A 168 15.12 -7.94 -6.33
N LEU A 169 16.09 -8.72 -6.80
CA LEU A 169 15.88 -9.86 -7.68
C LEU A 169 15.07 -10.98 -7.00
N HIS A 170 15.30 -11.25 -5.72
CA HIS A 170 14.54 -12.26 -4.97
C HIS A 170 13.03 -11.93 -4.93
N PHE A 171 12.67 -10.66 -4.75
CA PHE A 171 11.27 -10.23 -4.79
C PHE A 171 10.74 -10.03 -6.21
N LYS A 172 11.60 -9.74 -7.21
CA LYS A 172 11.25 -9.74 -8.63
C LYS A 172 10.95 -11.14 -9.17
N GLY A 173 11.73 -12.17 -8.80
CA GLY A 173 11.51 -13.56 -9.20
C GLY A 173 10.20 -14.14 -8.65
N ARG A 174 9.73 -13.63 -7.50
CA ARG A 174 8.42 -13.93 -6.91
C ARG A 174 7.28 -13.04 -7.39
N SER A 175 7.57 -11.89 -8.00
CA SER A 175 6.57 -11.00 -8.64
C SER A 175 5.86 -11.67 -9.83
N SER A 176 6.43 -12.75 -10.37
CA SER A 176 5.77 -13.68 -11.29
C SER A 176 4.46 -14.27 -10.73
N PHE A 177 4.19 -14.15 -9.42
CA PHE A 177 3.00 -14.69 -8.75
C PHE A 177 2.19 -13.68 -7.92
N ALA A 178 2.48 -12.38 -7.97
CA ALA A 178 1.67 -11.39 -7.25
C ALA A 178 1.70 -10.01 -7.91
N SER A 179 0.76 -9.77 -8.83
CA SER A 179 0.36 -8.41 -9.21
C SER A 179 -0.51 -7.77 -8.12
N PRO A 180 -0.40 -6.46 -7.88
CA PRO A 180 -1.27 -5.75 -6.96
C PRO A 180 -2.58 -5.35 -7.65
N THR A 181 -3.60 -5.19 -6.81
CA THR A 181 -4.95 -4.65 -7.05
C THR A 181 -6.03 -5.68 -7.36
N LYS A 182 -7.18 -5.45 -6.71
CA LYS A 182 -8.45 -6.15 -6.90
C LYS A 182 -8.75 -6.18 -8.41
N HIS A 183 -8.41 -7.26 -9.08
CA HIS A 183 -9.17 -7.99 -10.11
C HIS A 183 -8.25 -9.04 -10.77
N PRO A 184 -7.90 -10.15 -10.06
CA PRO A 184 -7.16 -11.25 -10.68
C PRO A 184 -7.88 -11.88 -11.88
N ALA A 185 -9.18 -11.62 -12.05
CA ALA A 185 -9.93 -12.05 -13.22
C ALA A 185 -9.68 -11.13 -14.43
N ASP A 186 -9.61 -9.80 -14.23
CA ASP A 186 -9.63 -8.85 -15.36
C ASP A 186 -8.32 -8.86 -16.14
N ASP A 187 -7.18 -9.05 -15.48
CA ASP A 187 -5.88 -9.15 -16.16
C ASP A 187 -5.80 -10.40 -17.04
N VAL A 188 -6.33 -11.52 -16.54
CA VAL A 188 -6.38 -12.79 -17.27
C VAL A 188 -7.38 -12.68 -18.44
N ILE A 189 -8.53 -12.03 -18.22
CA ILE A 189 -9.51 -11.69 -19.26
C ILE A 189 -8.85 -10.84 -20.36
N LYS A 190 -8.09 -9.79 -20.01
CA LYS A 190 -7.39 -8.94 -20.98
C LYS A 190 -6.36 -9.72 -21.79
N LYS A 191 -5.52 -10.54 -21.13
CA LYS A 191 -4.52 -11.36 -21.83
C LYS A 191 -5.16 -12.36 -22.79
N VAL A 192 -6.22 -13.06 -22.37
CA VAL A 192 -6.99 -13.95 -23.24
C VAL A 192 -7.61 -13.18 -24.41
N GLN A 193 -8.13 -11.97 -24.14
CA GLN A 193 -8.68 -11.11 -25.18
C GLN A 193 -7.64 -10.68 -26.21
N GLU A 194 -6.42 -10.36 -25.79
CA GLU A 194 -5.29 -10.05 -26.68
C GLU A 194 -4.90 -11.25 -27.54
N ILE A 195 -4.84 -12.45 -26.96
CA ILE A 195 -4.57 -13.69 -27.72
C ILE A 195 -5.64 -13.90 -28.78
N PHE A 196 -6.92 -13.76 -28.43
CA PHE A 196 -8.01 -13.93 -29.40
C PHE A 196 -7.95 -12.88 -30.51
N ASN A 197 -7.68 -11.61 -30.18
CA ASN A 197 -7.51 -10.58 -31.20
C ASN A 197 -6.31 -10.88 -32.11
N LYS A 198 -5.19 -11.34 -31.55
CA LYS A 198 -4.00 -11.71 -32.32
C LYS A 198 -4.30 -12.86 -33.28
N LYS A 199 -4.90 -13.96 -32.78
CA LYS A 199 -5.30 -15.12 -33.59
C LYS A 199 -6.33 -14.77 -34.65
N TYR A 200 -7.22 -13.82 -34.36
CA TYR A 200 -8.18 -13.31 -35.34
C TYR A 200 -7.51 -12.53 -36.47
N ASN A 201 -6.54 -11.68 -36.14
CA ASN A 201 -5.78 -10.95 -37.15
C ASN A 201 -4.90 -11.90 -37.99
N GLU A 202 -4.33 -12.94 -37.38
CA GLU A 202 -3.62 -14.02 -38.10
C GLU A 202 -4.55 -14.77 -39.07
N ALA A 203 -5.83 -14.91 -38.74
CA ALA A 203 -6.85 -15.56 -39.56
C ALA A 203 -7.43 -14.68 -40.69
N GLY A 204 -6.90 -13.46 -40.89
CA GLY A 204 -7.39 -12.51 -41.90
C GLY A 204 -8.43 -11.50 -41.40
N GLY A 205 -8.74 -11.52 -40.10
CA GLY A 205 -9.56 -10.50 -39.45
C GLY A 205 -8.83 -9.16 -39.30
N ARG A 206 -9.58 -8.06 -39.12
CA ARG A 206 -9.00 -6.75 -38.78
C ARG A 206 -9.47 -6.28 -37.41
N GLY A 207 -8.51 -6.00 -36.53
CA GLY A 207 -8.73 -5.30 -35.27
C GLY A 207 -9.18 -6.22 -34.14
N ARG A 208 -10.32 -5.90 -33.53
CA ARG A 208 -10.88 -6.62 -32.37
C ARG A 208 -11.85 -7.68 -32.83
N LEU A 209 -11.81 -8.86 -32.22
CA LEU A 209 -12.73 -9.95 -32.52
C LEU A 209 -14.20 -9.48 -32.32
N PRO A 210 -15.05 -9.53 -33.37
CA PRO A 210 -16.41 -9.01 -33.30
C PRO A 210 -17.36 -10.03 -32.65
N TYR A 211 -17.34 -10.08 -31.31
CA TYR A 211 -18.18 -11.01 -30.54
C TYR A 211 -19.68 -10.83 -30.77
N GLN A 212 -20.15 -9.64 -31.17
CA GLN A 212 -21.55 -9.38 -31.49
C GLN A 212 -21.96 -10.01 -32.82
N SER A 213 -21.10 -9.94 -33.85
CA SER A 213 -21.34 -10.58 -35.15
C SER A 213 -21.33 -12.11 -35.06
N LEU A 214 -20.48 -12.66 -34.19
CA LEU A 214 -20.49 -14.09 -33.85
C LEU A 214 -21.80 -14.53 -33.20
N GLN A 215 -22.32 -13.74 -32.24
CA GLN A 215 -23.58 -14.04 -31.56
C GLN A 215 -24.78 -13.94 -32.50
N ASN A 216 -24.76 -12.99 -33.44
CA ASN A 216 -25.80 -12.80 -34.43
C ASN A 216 -25.66 -13.70 -35.68
N GLN A 217 -24.74 -14.67 -35.67
CA GLN A 217 -24.44 -15.59 -36.79
C GLN A 217 -24.12 -14.91 -38.13
N SER A 218 -23.74 -13.62 -38.15
CA SER A 218 -23.41 -12.92 -39.39
C SER A 218 -22.00 -13.22 -39.90
N ILE A 219 -21.13 -13.77 -39.05
CA ILE A 219 -19.79 -14.24 -39.39
C ILE A 219 -19.57 -15.57 -38.67
N VAL A 220 -19.11 -16.59 -39.38
CA VAL A 220 -18.75 -17.88 -38.80
C VAL A 220 -17.24 -17.93 -38.59
N ILE A 221 -16.80 -17.97 -37.32
CA ILE A 221 -15.38 -18.17 -36.97
C ILE A 221 -15.25 -19.52 -36.27
N ASN A 222 -14.56 -20.44 -36.93
CA ASN A 222 -14.21 -21.72 -36.35
C ASN A 222 -12.94 -21.55 -35.51
N ALA A 223 -13.05 -21.80 -34.21
CA ALA A 223 -11.91 -21.82 -33.30
C ALA A 223 -11.49 -23.26 -33.04
N SER A 224 -10.23 -23.59 -33.35
CA SER A 224 -9.62 -24.88 -33.04
C SER A 224 -8.53 -24.72 -31.98
N GLY A 225 -8.24 -25.79 -31.24
CA GLY A 225 -7.21 -25.79 -30.19
C GLY A 225 -7.60 -25.12 -28.87
N LEU A 226 -8.89 -24.83 -28.66
CA LEU A 226 -9.39 -24.37 -27.36
C LEU A 226 -9.40 -25.53 -26.35
N PRO A 227 -8.86 -25.35 -25.13
CA PRO A 227 -8.79 -26.41 -24.13
C PRO A 227 -10.19 -26.81 -23.66
N GLY A 228 -10.43 -28.13 -23.56
CA GLY A 228 -11.69 -28.68 -23.04
C GLY A 228 -12.90 -28.59 -23.99
N GLY A 229 -12.71 -28.35 -25.29
CA GLY A 229 -13.82 -28.27 -26.26
C GLY A 229 -14.69 -27.03 -26.09
N LEU A 230 -14.15 -25.97 -25.48
CA LEU A 230 -14.87 -24.72 -25.25
C LEU A 230 -15.21 -24.02 -26.56
N THR A 231 -16.44 -23.51 -26.68
CA THR A 231 -16.87 -22.65 -27.78
C THR A 231 -16.30 -21.24 -27.63
N LEU A 232 -15.95 -20.57 -28.73
CA LEU A 232 -15.48 -19.18 -28.76
C LEU A 232 -16.55 -18.21 -28.21
N LYS A 233 -16.28 -17.56 -27.07
CA LYS A 233 -17.15 -16.61 -26.37
C LYS A 233 -16.33 -15.41 -25.89
N LYS A 234 -17.00 -14.34 -25.41
CA LYS A 234 -16.28 -13.21 -24.79
C LYS A 234 -15.46 -13.72 -23.60
N PRO A 235 -14.19 -13.28 -23.46
CA PRO A 235 -13.31 -13.67 -22.36
C PRO A 235 -13.94 -13.50 -20.96
N SER A 236 -14.80 -12.49 -20.79
CA SER A 236 -15.56 -12.25 -19.55
C SER A 236 -16.54 -13.36 -19.15
N HIS A 237 -16.91 -14.27 -20.06
CA HIS A 237 -17.83 -15.38 -19.76
C HIS A 237 -17.09 -16.67 -19.34
N TYR A 238 -15.77 -16.71 -19.41
CA TYR A 238 -15.01 -17.87 -18.96
C TYR A 238 -14.68 -17.75 -17.47
N GLY A 239 -14.69 -18.90 -16.77
CA GLY A 239 -14.22 -18.97 -15.38
C GLY A 239 -12.70 -18.82 -15.30
N ARG A 240 -12.18 -18.46 -14.11
CA ARG A 240 -10.74 -18.24 -13.88
C ARG A 240 -9.86 -19.40 -14.38
N LYS A 241 -10.21 -20.65 -14.06
CA LYS A 241 -9.46 -21.83 -14.50
C LYS A 241 -9.45 -21.97 -16.03
N GLN A 242 -10.60 -21.75 -16.66
CA GLN A 242 -10.71 -21.81 -18.13
C GLN A 242 -9.85 -20.73 -18.81
N LEU A 243 -9.82 -19.52 -18.25
CA LEU A 243 -8.97 -18.44 -18.76
C LEU A 243 -7.47 -18.77 -18.62
N GLU A 244 -7.06 -19.37 -17.51
CA GLU A 244 -5.69 -19.84 -17.30
C GLU A 244 -5.31 -20.97 -18.26
N ASP A 245 -6.23 -21.91 -18.51
CA ASP A 245 -6.00 -23.00 -19.45
C ASP A 245 -5.89 -22.47 -20.90
N ILE A 246 -6.75 -21.51 -21.28
CA ILE A 246 -6.68 -20.84 -22.59
C ILE A 246 -5.35 -20.09 -22.75
N LEU A 247 -4.82 -19.47 -21.69
CA LEU A 247 -3.50 -18.83 -21.72
C LEU A 247 -2.37 -19.84 -21.94
N LYS A 248 -2.45 -21.02 -21.33
CA LYS A 248 -1.45 -22.09 -21.52
C LYS A 248 -1.51 -22.69 -22.92
N ALA A 249 -2.71 -22.82 -23.48
CA ALA A 249 -2.93 -23.33 -24.83
C ALA A 249 -2.86 -22.24 -25.92
N ALA A 250 -2.39 -21.03 -25.60
CA ALA A 250 -2.40 -19.89 -26.52
C ALA A 250 -1.72 -20.17 -27.87
N GLU A 251 -0.68 -21.01 -27.89
CA GLU A 251 0.03 -21.40 -29.11
C GLU A 251 -0.75 -22.40 -29.97
N GLN A 252 -1.60 -23.21 -29.36
CA GLN A 252 -2.41 -24.24 -30.03
C GLN A 252 -3.71 -23.67 -30.62
N ILE A 253 -4.14 -22.50 -30.15
CA ILE A 253 -5.37 -21.86 -30.61
C ILE A 253 -5.17 -21.28 -32.01
N SER A 254 -6.06 -21.63 -32.93
CA SER A 254 -6.12 -21.03 -34.27
C SER A 254 -7.55 -20.74 -34.68
N PHE A 255 -7.75 -19.64 -35.40
CA PHE A 255 -9.06 -19.22 -35.89
C PHE A 255 -9.10 -19.37 -37.41
N GLN A 256 -10.27 -19.75 -37.92
CA GLN A 256 -10.57 -19.80 -39.33
C GLN A 256 -11.86 -19.02 -39.57
N ILE A 257 -11.79 -17.95 -40.35
CA ILE A 257 -12.95 -17.16 -40.73
C ILE A 257 -13.57 -17.85 -41.94
N VAL A 258 -14.77 -18.41 -41.77
CA VAL A 258 -15.56 -18.96 -42.87
C VAL A 258 -16.43 -17.82 -43.38
N GLY A 259 -16.05 -17.25 -44.52
CA GLY A 259 -16.90 -16.30 -45.25
C GLY A 259 -18.16 -17.02 -45.70
N LEU A 260 -19.31 -16.34 -45.63
CA LEU A 260 -20.63 -16.88 -45.97
C LEU A 260 -20.82 -17.16 -47.48
N ASP A 261 -19.73 -17.30 -48.26
CA ASP A 261 -19.74 -17.41 -49.72
C ASP A 261 -19.10 -18.71 -50.24
N SER A 262 -19.05 -19.77 -49.43
CA SER A 262 -18.58 -21.07 -49.93
C SER A 262 -19.53 -22.20 -49.51
N ALA A 263 -20.71 -22.19 -50.14
CA ALA A 263 -21.62 -23.32 -50.20
C ALA A 263 -22.26 -23.38 -51.60
N ALA A 264 -21.45 -23.58 -52.64
CA ALA A 264 -21.85 -24.24 -53.90
C ALA A 264 -20.62 -24.33 -54.82
N ASP A 265 -19.78 -25.35 -54.62
CA ASP A 265 -19.02 -25.90 -55.74
C ASP A 265 -19.00 -27.42 -55.59
N THR A 266 -20.06 -28.04 -56.11
CA THR A 266 -20.07 -29.46 -56.43
C THR A 266 -19.36 -29.64 -57.77
N PRO A 267 -18.30 -30.47 -57.86
CA PRO A 267 -17.61 -30.68 -59.11
C PRO A 267 -18.49 -31.47 -60.08
N VAL A 268 -18.59 -30.93 -61.29
CA VAL A 268 -19.08 -31.59 -62.49
C VAL A 268 -18.20 -32.80 -62.79
N HIS A 269 -18.80 -33.97 -62.95
CA HIS A 269 -18.24 -35.03 -63.77
C HIS A 269 -19.26 -35.48 -64.81
N THR A 270 -18.94 -35.14 -66.05
CA THR A 270 -19.40 -35.68 -67.33
C THR A 270 -19.32 -37.22 -67.34
N PHE A 271 -20.39 -37.89 -67.75
CA PHE A 271 -20.60 -38.47 -69.10
C PHE A 271 -22.04 -38.95 -69.24
#